data_AF-A0A453SPX4-F1
#
_entry.id   AF-A0A453SPX4-F1
#
_cell.length_a   1.000
_cell.length_b   1.000
_cell.length_c   1.000
_cell.angle_alpha   90.00
_cell.angle_beta   90.00
_cell.angle_gamma   90.00
#
_symmetry.space_group_name_H-M   'P 1'
#
loop_
_entity.id
_entity.type
_entity.pdbx_description
1 polymer ?
#
loop_
_entity_poly.entity_id
_entity_poly.type
_entity_poly.pdbx_seq_one_letter_code
_entity_poly.pdbx_strand_id
1 'polypeptide(L)'
;NGSSTPIESEINLVLEIVKFHMKHNAETEALDLLMEVGYLEMLSDEKKEEYLTMLLHLVDSTNYKRACLYLTSCSKYLSTPDHEATLGTAYDMYMKFRDLASALRIALLVDDHKYCGQNVKMKMVFEETKDFSLKQQFAFMIARYGLSVEIDDEMVADENEKNALQEVVFNTKLSAGYHILARDIGVMEPKSPEDIYKVHLIGGRRAKSSSLDSARPNLAAIFVNAFVNAGYCQDKLMTAIPDSLLFKNNELWKASAVASLGMIHLWDTDSGFAKLDKYLHSNDTNVVAGTLLGIGIVSYGVKKDYDLAHALISEYSTGATSITRIGGILGLGIAYAGSQKDELKSHFSITMSNSQTPFEELVFSSISLDWCLLVPAMKRLQSQSYLS
;
A
#
# COMPACT_ATOMS: atom_id res chain seq x y z
N ASN A 1 -19.63 -37.42 -43.29
CA ASN A 1 -19.47 -36.11 -43.96
C ASN A 1 -20.34 -35.10 -43.24
N GLY A 2 -19.93 -34.70 -42.04
CA GLY A 2 -20.54 -33.60 -41.31
C GLY A 2 -19.85 -32.31 -41.74
N SER A 3 -20.60 -31.43 -42.38
CA SER A 3 -20.16 -30.09 -42.75
C SER A 3 -19.90 -29.28 -41.48
N SER A 4 -18.63 -29.13 -41.11
CA SER A 4 -18.19 -28.07 -40.20
C SER A 4 -18.72 -26.74 -40.72
N THR A 5 -19.29 -25.93 -39.83
CA THR A 5 -19.79 -24.62 -40.23
C THR A 5 -18.64 -23.78 -40.82
N PRO A 6 -18.88 -22.85 -41.77
CA PRO A 6 -17.80 -22.08 -42.43
C PRO A 6 -16.82 -21.45 -41.42
N ILE A 7 -17.37 -21.02 -40.28
CA ILE A 7 -16.67 -20.38 -39.16
C ILE A 7 -15.64 -21.32 -38.52
N GLU A 8 -15.96 -22.61 -38.33
CA GLU A 8 -15.02 -23.59 -37.76
C GLU A 8 -13.79 -23.84 -38.66
N SER A 9 -13.97 -23.73 -39.99
CA SER A 9 -12.84 -23.87 -40.92
C SER A 9 -11.90 -22.67 -40.89
N GLU A 10 -12.44 -21.47 -40.65
CA GLU A 10 -11.68 -20.22 -40.54
C GLU A 10 -10.89 -20.17 -39.22
N ILE A 11 -11.48 -20.64 -38.12
CA ILE A 11 -10.82 -20.77 -36.82
C ILE A 11 -9.61 -21.71 -36.88
N ASN A 12 -9.76 -22.86 -37.53
CA ASN A 12 -8.65 -23.82 -37.66
C ASN A 12 -7.46 -23.21 -38.43
N LEU A 13 -7.74 -22.39 -39.44
CA LEU A 13 -6.71 -21.66 -40.18
C LEU A 13 -6.01 -20.61 -39.29
N VAL A 14 -6.76 -19.83 -38.51
CA VAL A 14 -6.21 -18.89 -37.53
C VAL A 14 -5.26 -19.60 -36.57
N LEU A 15 -5.64 -20.77 -36.06
CA LEU A 15 -4.81 -21.56 -35.14
C LEU A 15 -3.52 -22.07 -35.78
N GLU A 16 -3.53 -22.44 -37.05
CA GLU A 16 -2.30 -22.78 -37.80
C GLU A 16 -1.38 -21.58 -37.98
N ILE A 17 -1.95 -20.41 -38.24
CA ILE A 17 -1.21 -19.14 -38.35
C ILE A 17 -0.56 -18.81 -37.00
N VAL A 18 -1.30 -18.85 -35.90
CA VAL A 18 -0.77 -18.62 -34.53
C VAL A 18 0.39 -19.58 -34.22
N LYS A 19 0.23 -20.87 -34.52
CA LYS A 19 1.31 -21.87 -34.36
C LYS A 19 2.56 -21.50 -35.14
N PHE A 20 2.40 -21.01 -36.36
CA PHE A 20 3.50 -20.56 -37.20
C PHE A 20 4.20 -19.33 -36.60
N HIS A 21 3.45 -18.31 -36.22
CA HIS A 21 3.99 -17.09 -35.61
C HIS A 21 4.71 -17.37 -34.28
N MET A 22 4.13 -18.21 -33.41
CA MET A 22 4.78 -18.62 -32.15
C MET A 22 6.11 -19.34 -32.39
N LYS A 23 6.20 -20.20 -33.42
CA LYS A 23 7.46 -20.87 -33.80
C LYS A 23 8.51 -19.92 -34.39
N HIS A 24 8.10 -18.77 -34.92
CA HIS A 24 8.98 -17.82 -35.61
C HIS A 24 9.29 -16.58 -34.76
N ASN A 25 9.04 -16.63 -33.44
CA ASN A 25 9.23 -15.51 -32.51
C ASN A 25 8.44 -14.25 -32.89
N ALA A 26 7.25 -14.44 -33.47
CA ALA A 26 6.27 -13.39 -33.69
C ALA A 26 5.14 -13.52 -32.66
N GLU A 27 5.49 -13.57 -31.38
CA GLU A 27 4.54 -13.83 -30.29
C GLU A 27 3.49 -12.71 -30.18
N THR A 28 3.87 -11.46 -30.44
CA THR A 28 2.97 -10.30 -30.37
C THR A 28 1.87 -10.37 -31.43
N GLU A 29 2.25 -10.67 -32.69
CA GLU A 29 1.30 -10.82 -33.80
C GLU A 29 0.35 -12.01 -33.56
N ALA A 30 0.88 -13.11 -33.02
CA ALA A 30 0.08 -14.28 -32.66
C ALA A 30 -0.96 -13.95 -31.57
N LEU A 31 -0.56 -13.19 -30.55
CA LEU A 31 -1.43 -12.77 -29.46
C LEU A 31 -2.46 -11.73 -29.91
N ASP A 32 -2.07 -10.77 -30.74
CA ASP A 32 -3.01 -9.80 -31.33
C ASP A 32 -4.08 -10.50 -32.16
N LEU A 33 -3.66 -11.42 -33.05
CA LEU A 33 -4.59 -12.19 -33.85
C LEU A 33 -5.56 -12.99 -32.97
N LEU A 34 -5.07 -13.61 -31.89
CA LEU A 34 -5.90 -14.37 -30.96
C LEU A 34 -6.84 -13.48 -30.13
N MET A 35 -6.36 -12.32 -29.68
CA MET A 35 -7.20 -11.36 -28.96
C MET A 35 -8.32 -10.87 -29.88
N GLU A 36 -8.00 -10.43 -31.09
CA GLU A 36 -8.98 -9.94 -32.07
C GLU A 36 -9.97 -11.02 -32.52
N VAL A 37 -9.50 -12.24 -32.80
CA VAL A 37 -10.39 -13.37 -33.15
C VAL A 37 -11.26 -13.77 -31.96
N GLY A 38 -10.69 -13.80 -30.75
CA GLY A 38 -11.43 -14.04 -29.51
C GLY A 38 -12.46 -12.94 -29.19
N TYR A 39 -12.19 -11.68 -29.56
CA TYR A 39 -13.16 -10.57 -29.49
C TYR A 39 -14.31 -10.72 -30.49
N LEU A 40 -14.00 -11.20 -31.70
CA LEU A 40 -14.98 -11.43 -32.76
C LEU A 40 -15.88 -12.63 -32.45
N GLU A 41 -15.37 -13.65 -31.77
CA GLU A 41 -16.07 -14.90 -31.49
C GLU A 41 -16.82 -14.87 -30.13
N MET A 42 -17.58 -13.81 -29.81
CA MET A 42 -18.50 -13.77 -28.65
C MET A 42 -19.55 -14.89 -28.68
N LEU A 43 -19.14 -16.12 -28.41
CA LEU A 43 -19.92 -17.34 -28.43
C LEU A 43 -19.49 -18.16 -27.21
N SER A 44 -20.11 -17.83 -26.07
CA SER A 44 -20.07 -18.55 -24.78
C SER A 44 -18.73 -18.59 -24.03
N ASP A 45 -18.79 -18.41 -22.70
CA ASP A 45 -17.66 -18.50 -21.77
C ASP A 45 -16.86 -19.83 -21.92
N GLU A 46 -17.53 -20.90 -22.37
CA GLU A 46 -16.97 -22.24 -22.56
C GLU A 46 -15.93 -22.32 -23.71
N LYS A 47 -16.13 -21.60 -24.82
CA LYS A 47 -15.16 -21.60 -25.93
C LYS A 47 -13.95 -20.72 -25.65
N LYS A 48 -14.13 -19.67 -24.84
CA LYS A 48 -13.04 -18.79 -24.40
C LYS A 48 -12.02 -19.59 -23.58
N GLU A 49 -12.47 -20.48 -22.70
CA GLU A 49 -11.62 -21.42 -21.97
C GLU A 49 -10.86 -22.39 -22.90
N GLU A 50 -11.49 -22.86 -23.98
CA GLU A 50 -10.85 -23.74 -24.96
C GLU A 50 -9.67 -23.04 -25.68
N TYR A 51 -9.87 -21.81 -26.17
CA TYR A 51 -8.80 -21.03 -26.81
C TYR A 51 -7.69 -20.62 -25.84
N LEU A 52 -8.04 -20.32 -24.58
CA LEU A 52 -7.10 -20.01 -23.52
C LEU A 52 -6.24 -21.22 -23.15
N THR A 53 -6.86 -22.40 -23.06
CA THR A 53 -6.17 -23.68 -22.87
C THR A 53 -5.25 -24.00 -24.06
N MET A 54 -5.68 -23.67 -25.28
CA MET A 54 -4.83 -23.83 -26.46
C MET A 54 -3.63 -22.87 -26.45
N LEU A 55 -3.81 -21.62 -26.05
CA LEU A 55 -2.71 -20.67 -25.83
C LEU A 55 -1.70 -21.22 -24.84
N LEU A 56 -2.16 -21.80 -23.72
CA LEU A 56 -1.31 -22.48 -22.77
C LEU A 56 -0.47 -23.57 -23.46
N HIS A 57 -1.03 -24.38 -24.35
CA HIS A 57 -0.32 -25.44 -25.08
C HIS A 57 0.64 -24.95 -26.17
N LEU A 58 0.43 -23.75 -26.73
CA LEU A 58 1.22 -23.20 -27.82
C LEU A 58 2.45 -22.42 -27.36
N VAL A 59 2.45 -21.99 -26.10
CA VAL A 59 3.56 -21.26 -25.51
C VAL A 59 4.62 -22.25 -25.03
N ASP A 60 5.88 -21.96 -25.36
CA ASP A 60 7.08 -22.69 -24.92
C ASP A 60 7.87 -21.91 -23.86
N SER A 61 8.81 -22.58 -23.19
CA SER A 61 9.67 -22.01 -22.13
C SER A 61 10.54 -20.84 -22.58
N THR A 62 10.78 -20.69 -23.87
CA THR A 62 11.55 -19.56 -24.44
C THR A 62 10.70 -18.31 -24.65
N ASN A 63 9.40 -18.49 -24.89
CA ASN A 63 8.52 -17.44 -25.43
C ASN A 63 7.53 -16.91 -24.38
N TYR A 64 7.22 -17.69 -23.33
CA TYR A 64 6.22 -17.34 -22.33
C TYR A 64 6.45 -15.99 -21.67
N LYS A 65 7.70 -15.63 -21.37
CA LYS A 65 8.02 -14.33 -20.73
C LYS A 65 7.62 -13.15 -21.60
N ARG A 66 7.88 -13.24 -22.91
CA ARG A 66 7.54 -12.18 -23.87
C ARG A 66 6.03 -12.11 -24.07
N ALA A 67 5.39 -13.27 -24.23
CA ALA A 67 3.95 -13.37 -24.37
C ALA A 67 3.22 -12.77 -23.16
N CYS A 68 3.62 -13.13 -21.94
CA CYS A 68 2.99 -12.63 -20.72
C CYS A 68 3.27 -11.14 -20.49
N LEU A 69 4.47 -10.65 -20.79
CA LEU A 69 4.79 -9.22 -20.73
C LEU A 69 3.93 -8.42 -21.69
N TYR A 70 3.72 -8.95 -22.90
CA TYR A 70 2.85 -8.34 -23.90
C TYR A 70 1.40 -8.29 -23.40
N LEU A 71 0.83 -9.41 -22.96
CA LEU A 71 -0.53 -9.47 -22.40
C LEU A 71 -0.74 -8.51 -21.23
N THR A 72 0.24 -8.43 -20.32
CA THR A 72 0.19 -7.50 -19.16
C THR A 72 0.25 -6.04 -19.59
N SER A 73 0.92 -5.74 -20.69
CA SER A 73 1.01 -4.38 -21.24
C SER A 73 -0.27 -4.02 -21.99
N CYS A 74 -0.80 -4.95 -22.79
CA CYS A 74 -2.03 -4.79 -23.55
C CYS A 74 -3.25 -4.63 -22.62
N SER A 75 -3.29 -5.36 -21.51
CA SER A 75 -4.41 -5.29 -20.57
C SER A 75 -4.70 -3.86 -20.08
N LYS A 76 -3.69 -2.99 -19.99
CA LYS A 76 -3.84 -1.58 -19.58
C LYS A 76 -4.72 -0.76 -20.53
N TYR A 77 -4.86 -1.19 -21.78
CA TYR A 77 -5.62 -0.51 -22.83
C TYR A 77 -6.99 -1.14 -23.08
N LEU A 78 -7.29 -2.27 -22.42
CA LEU A 78 -8.54 -3.01 -22.59
C LEU A 78 -9.62 -2.51 -21.63
N SER A 79 -10.88 -2.75 -22.02
CA SER A 79 -12.04 -2.51 -21.14
C SER A 79 -12.00 -3.44 -19.93
N THR A 80 -12.64 -3.05 -18.83
CA THR A 80 -12.62 -3.79 -17.55
C THR A 80 -12.88 -5.32 -17.65
N PRO A 81 -13.90 -5.84 -18.37
CA PRO A 81 -14.12 -7.30 -18.43
C PRO A 81 -13.00 -8.03 -19.18
N ASP A 82 -12.39 -7.37 -20.16
CA ASP A 82 -11.35 -7.95 -21.00
C ASP A 82 -9.97 -7.82 -20.37
N HIS A 83 -9.77 -6.76 -19.59
CA HIS A 83 -8.60 -6.57 -18.73
C HIS A 83 -8.43 -7.73 -17.77
N GLU A 84 -9.48 -8.09 -17.03
CA GLU A 84 -9.47 -9.19 -16.07
C GLU A 84 -9.21 -10.53 -16.74
N ALA A 85 -9.87 -10.80 -17.88
CA ALA A 85 -9.67 -12.02 -18.64
C ALA A 85 -8.22 -12.16 -19.14
N THR A 86 -7.66 -11.09 -19.72
CA THR A 86 -6.29 -11.07 -20.27
C THR A 86 -5.24 -11.28 -19.18
N LEU A 87 -5.44 -10.66 -18.01
CA LEU A 87 -4.57 -10.87 -16.86
C LEU A 87 -4.74 -12.29 -16.29
N GLY A 88 -5.94 -12.84 -16.25
CA GLY A 88 -6.19 -14.25 -15.88
C GLY A 88 -5.39 -15.22 -16.75
N THR A 89 -5.41 -15.02 -18.07
CA THR A 89 -4.59 -15.80 -19.02
C THR A 89 -3.10 -15.71 -18.73
N ALA A 90 -2.60 -14.50 -18.48
CA ALA A 90 -1.19 -14.29 -18.18
C ALA A 90 -0.80 -14.97 -16.84
N TYR A 91 -1.69 -14.96 -15.86
CA TYR A 91 -1.51 -15.68 -14.60
C TYR A 91 -1.39 -17.21 -14.83
N ASP A 92 -2.31 -17.80 -15.59
CA ASP A 92 -2.30 -19.24 -15.87
C ASP A 92 -1.04 -19.66 -16.64
N MET A 93 -0.57 -18.82 -17.58
CA MET A 93 0.69 -19.03 -18.28
C MET A 93 1.88 -19.04 -17.32
N TYR A 94 1.99 -18.07 -16.41
CA TYR A 94 3.08 -18.05 -15.44
C TYR A 94 3.02 -19.23 -14.46
N MET A 95 1.83 -19.65 -14.05
CA MET A 95 1.64 -20.85 -13.22
C MET A 95 2.10 -22.11 -13.94
N LYS A 96 1.76 -22.28 -15.22
CA LYS A 96 2.21 -23.42 -16.04
C LYS A 96 3.73 -23.55 -16.09
N PHE A 97 4.44 -22.42 -16.21
CA PHE A 97 5.91 -22.40 -16.26
C PHE A 97 6.59 -22.30 -14.90
N ARG A 98 5.83 -22.34 -13.80
CA ARG A 98 6.31 -22.19 -12.41
C ARG A 98 7.09 -20.89 -12.17
N ASP A 99 6.73 -19.82 -12.88
CA ASP A 99 7.24 -18.47 -12.61
C ASP A 99 6.33 -17.78 -11.57
N LEU A 100 6.41 -18.30 -10.34
CA LEU A 100 5.47 -18.02 -9.26
C LEU A 100 5.52 -16.56 -8.78
N ALA A 101 6.69 -15.93 -8.85
CA ALA A 101 6.86 -14.52 -8.51
C ALA A 101 6.11 -13.60 -9.48
N SER A 102 6.13 -13.91 -10.78
CA SER A 102 5.42 -13.15 -11.81
C SER A 102 3.91 -13.43 -11.76
N ALA A 103 3.52 -14.67 -11.48
CA ALA A 103 2.13 -15.06 -11.24
C ALA A 103 1.54 -14.28 -10.05
N LEU A 104 2.25 -14.22 -8.91
CA LEU A 104 1.81 -13.47 -7.73
C LEU A 104 1.58 -11.99 -8.04
N ARG A 105 2.48 -11.37 -8.82
CA ARG A 105 2.31 -9.97 -9.22
C ARG A 105 1.00 -9.76 -9.98
N ILE A 106 0.68 -10.62 -10.93
CA ILE A 106 -0.59 -10.53 -11.66
C ILE A 106 -1.77 -10.84 -10.75
N ALA A 107 -1.67 -11.83 -9.86
CA ALA A 107 -2.71 -12.14 -8.89
C ALA A 107 -3.05 -10.93 -7.99
N LEU A 108 -2.07 -10.09 -7.66
CA LEU A 108 -2.28 -8.84 -6.92
C LEU A 108 -2.90 -7.71 -7.78
N LEU A 109 -2.85 -7.81 -9.11
CA LEU A 109 -3.49 -6.88 -10.04
C LEU A 109 -4.93 -7.30 -10.39
N VAL A 110 -5.20 -8.60 -10.49
CA VAL A 110 -6.55 -9.11 -10.81
C VAL A 110 -7.48 -8.93 -9.62
N ASP A 111 -8.59 -8.24 -9.83
CA ASP A 111 -9.54 -7.88 -8.79
C ASP A 111 -10.76 -8.79 -8.84
N ASP A 112 -10.66 -9.99 -8.25
CA ASP A 112 -11.83 -10.86 -8.11
C ASP A 112 -12.73 -10.37 -6.95
N HIS A 113 -13.33 -9.20 -7.10
CA HIS A 113 -14.29 -8.63 -6.13
C HIS A 113 -15.57 -9.47 -5.96
N LYS A 114 -15.83 -10.45 -6.85
CA LYS A 114 -17.02 -11.30 -6.82
C LYS A 114 -16.98 -12.43 -5.78
N TYR A 115 -15.80 -12.84 -5.35
CA TYR A 115 -15.64 -13.86 -4.32
C TYR A 115 -14.92 -13.23 -3.15
N CYS A 116 -15.54 -13.28 -1.98
CA CYS A 116 -14.96 -12.82 -0.74
C CYS A 116 -13.51 -13.37 -0.61
N GLY A 117 -12.52 -12.48 -0.72
CA GLY A 117 -11.10 -12.78 -0.55
C GLY A 117 -10.27 -12.56 -1.81
N GLN A 118 -9.38 -11.55 -1.77
CA GLN A 118 -8.20 -11.37 -2.63
C GLN A 118 -7.19 -12.55 -2.56
N ASN A 119 -7.65 -13.73 -2.14
CA ASN A 119 -6.86 -14.79 -1.56
C ASN A 119 -6.84 -16.07 -2.41
N VAL A 120 -7.73 -16.29 -3.39
CA VAL A 120 -7.78 -17.61 -4.06
C VAL A 120 -6.59 -17.85 -4.99
N LYS A 121 -6.33 -16.96 -5.95
CA LYS A 121 -5.14 -17.07 -6.83
C LYS A 121 -3.85 -16.94 -6.03
N MET A 122 -3.83 -16.10 -5.00
CA MET A 122 -2.68 -15.97 -4.11
C MET A 122 -2.41 -17.29 -3.35
N LYS A 123 -3.44 -17.90 -2.76
CA LYS A 123 -3.35 -19.21 -2.09
C LYS A 123 -2.75 -20.26 -3.00
N MET A 124 -3.23 -20.36 -4.25
CA MET A 124 -2.71 -21.33 -5.22
C MET A 124 -1.20 -21.17 -5.48
N VAL A 125 -0.70 -19.93 -5.55
CA VAL A 125 0.76 -19.68 -5.71
C VAL A 125 1.55 -20.13 -4.48
N PHE A 126 1.00 -19.91 -3.27
CA PHE A 126 1.62 -20.34 -2.02
C PHE A 126 1.58 -21.86 -1.82
N GLU A 127 0.52 -22.53 -2.28
CA GLU A 127 0.35 -23.99 -2.24
C GLU A 127 1.33 -24.71 -3.19
N GLU A 128 1.58 -24.13 -4.38
CA GLU A 128 2.49 -24.72 -5.38
C GLU A 128 3.95 -24.71 -4.90
N THR A 129 4.30 -23.85 -3.93
CA THR A 129 5.68 -23.72 -3.41
C THR A 129 5.84 -24.37 -2.04
N LYS A 130 6.91 -25.16 -1.86
CA LYS A 130 7.32 -25.65 -0.52
C LYS A 130 8.53 -24.91 0.05
N ASP A 131 9.23 -24.13 -0.77
CA ASP A 131 10.41 -23.38 -0.36
C ASP A 131 10.04 -22.15 0.49
N PHE A 132 10.47 -22.17 1.75
CA PHE A 132 10.25 -21.08 2.69
C PHE A 132 10.81 -19.74 2.21
N SER A 133 12.00 -19.72 1.61
CA SER A 133 12.64 -18.49 1.12
C SER A 133 11.83 -17.80 0.01
N LEU A 134 11.19 -18.57 -0.88
CA LEU A 134 10.31 -18.02 -1.92
C LEU A 134 9.02 -17.48 -1.30
N LYS A 135 8.41 -18.20 -0.35
CA LYS A 135 7.26 -17.69 0.41
C LYS A 135 7.58 -16.39 1.15
N GLN A 136 8.78 -16.27 1.69
CA GLN A 136 9.24 -15.04 2.33
C GLN A 136 9.37 -13.88 1.33
N GLN A 137 9.87 -14.14 0.12
CA GLN A 137 9.90 -13.13 -0.95
C GLN A 137 8.48 -12.71 -1.38
N PHE A 138 7.53 -13.64 -1.45
CA PHE A 138 6.13 -13.34 -1.72
C PHE A 138 5.51 -12.47 -0.63
N ALA A 139 5.76 -12.77 0.64
CA ALA A 139 5.34 -11.96 1.76
C ALA A 139 5.87 -10.51 1.65
N PHE A 140 7.13 -10.31 1.26
CA PHE A 140 7.67 -8.97 1.02
C PHE A 140 6.98 -8.24 -0.16
N MET A 141 6.60 -8.95 -1.23
CA MET A 141 5.87 -8.34 -2.35
C MET A 141 4.47 -7.89 -1.91
N ILE A 142 3.77 -8.69 -1.11
CA ILE A 142 2.45 -8.36 -0.54
C ILE A 142 2.58 -7.17 0.42
N ALA A 143 3.57 -7.20 1.32
CA ALA A 143 3.84 -6.13 2.27
C ALA A 143 4.08 -4.79 1.56
N ARG A 144 4.81 -4.80 0.43
CA ARG A 144 5.05 -3.62 -0.40
C ARG A 144 3.79 -3.11 -1.08
N TYR A 145 2.91 -4.01 -1.52
CA TYR A 145 1.60 -3.64 -2.08
C TYR A 145 0.72 -2.96 -1.01
N GLY A 146 0.98 -3.25 0.26
CA GLY A 146 0.31 -2.64 1.41
C GLY A 146 -1.10 -3.18 1.62
N LEU A 147 -1.37 -4.41 1.18
CA LEU A 147 -2.60 -5.14 1.49
C LEU A 147 -2.47 -5.82 2.85
N SER A 148 -3.56 -5.81 3.61
CA SER A 148 -3.72 -6.59 4.83
C SER A 148 -4.14 -8.00 4.47
N VAL A 149 -3.22 -8.84 4.02
CA VAL A 149 -3.57 -10.25 3.81
C VAL A 149 -3.17 -11.05 5.03
N GLU A 150 -4.13 -11.74 5.61
CA GLU A 150 -3.88 -12.75 6.63
C GLU A 150 -3.46 -14.04 5.92
N ILE A 151 -2.36 -14.63 6.38
CA ILE A 151 -1.87 -15.89 5.83
C ILE A 151 -2.66 -17.01 6.49
N ASP A 152 -3.45 -17.72 5.67
CA ASP A 152 -4.25 -18.86 6.12
C ASP A 152 -3.37 -20.09 6.39
N ASP A 153 -3.86 -20.98 7.27
CA ASP A 153 -3.20 -22.24 7.65
C ASP A 153 -2.95 -23.17 6.45
N GLU A 154 -3.78 -23.06 5.41
CA GLU A 154 -3.66 -23.84 4.18
C GLU A 154 -2.46 -23.40 3.32
N MET A 155 -1.94 -22.18 3.50
CA MET A 155 -0.84 -21.64 2.70
C MET A 155 0.55 -22.08 3.21
N VAL A 156 0.62 -22.69 4.39
CA VAL A 156 1.87 -22.91 5.13
C VAL A 156 1.92 -24.32 5.73
N ALA A 157 3.11 -24.89 5.83
CA ALA A 157 3.28 -26.24 6.37
C ALA A 157 3.24 -26.28 7.91
N ASP A 158 3.75 -25.22 8.57
CA ASP A 158 3.90 -25.12 10.02
C ASP A 158 3.47 -23.76 10.57
N GLU A 159 2.92 -23.74 11.78
CA GLU A 159 2.56 -22.51 12.54
C GLU A 159 3.73 -21.53 12.71
N ASN A 160 4.95 -22.05 12.85
CA ASN A 160 6.16 -21.22 12.97
C ASN A 160 6.45 -20.45 11.68
N GLU A 161 6.26 -21.08 10.53
CA GLU A 161 6.42 -20.43 9.24
C GLU A 161 5.32 -19.38 9.02
N LYS A 162 4.08 -19.68 9.45
CA LYS A 162 2.95 -18.75 9.37
C LYS A 162 3.26 -17.48 10.16
N ASN A 163 3.69 -17.61 11.41
CA ASN A 163 4.08 -16.47 12.24
C ASN A 163 5.22 -15.66 11.61
N ALA A 164 6.25 -16.32 11.08
CA ALA A 164 7.37 -15.64 10.44
C ALA A 164 6.95 -14.87 9.17
N LEU A 165 6.06 -15.44 8.35
CA LEU A 165 5.55 -14.77 7.15
C LEU A 165 4.57 -13.66 7.51
N GLN A 166 3.73 -13.84 8.54
CA GLN A 166 2.79 -12.85 9.02
C GLN A 166 3.54 -11.62 9.57
N GLU A 167 4.63 -11.83 10.31
CA GLU A 167 5.53 -10.75 10.74
C GLU A 167 6.08 -9.93 9.56
N VAL A 168 6.40 -10.60 8.45
CA VAL A 168 6.91 -9.95 7.23
C VAL A 168 5.80 -9.16 6.53
N VAL A 169 4.61 -9.75 6.35
CA VAL A 169 3.46 -9.07 5.72
C VAL A 169 3.06 -7.84 6.54
N PHE A 170 3.12 -7.94 7.86
CA PHE A 170 2.80 -6.87 8.78
C PHE A 170 3.93 -5.85 9.01
N ASN A 171 5.07 -5.99 8.31
CA ASN A 171 6.21 -5.06 8.38
C ASN A 171 6.74 -4.84 9.80
N THR A 172 6.64 -5.82 10.70
CA THR A 172 7.03 -5.65 12.12
C THR A 172 8.51 -5.31 12.28
N LYS A 173 9.37 -5.81 11.38
CA LYS A 173 10.83 -5.59 11.36
C LYS A 173 11.28 -4.45 10.43
N LEU A 174 10.35 -3.66 9.89
CA LEU A 174 10.67 -2.59 8.93
C LEU A 174 11.59 -1.53 9.53
N SER A 175 11.33 -1.09 10.76
CA SER A 175 12.17 -0.13 11.48
C SER A 175 13.61 -0.64 11.66
N ALA A 176 13.77 -1.90 12.05
CA ALA A 176 15.09 -2.54 12.18
C ALA A 176 15.83 -2.59 10.84
N GLY A 177 15.15 -2.97 9.75
CA GLY A 177 15.73 -2.97 8.40
C GLY A 177 16.16 -1.57 7.94
N TYR A 178 15.34 -0.55 8.22
CA TYR A 178 15.66 0.84 7.92
C TYR A 178 16.91 1.32 8.68
N HIS A 179 17.03 0.99 9.96
CA HIS A 179 18.22 1.34 10.76
C HIS A 179 19.50 0.63 10.29
N ILE A 180 19.41 -0.63 9.85
CA ILE A 180 20.56 -1.35 9.27
C ILE A 180 21.02 -0.62 8.00
N LEU A 181 20.10 -0.31 7.09
CA LEU A 181 20.42 0.43 5.87
C LEU A 181 21.05 1.79 6.17
N ALA A 182 20.46 2.55 7.10
CA ALA A 182 20.99 3.85 7.51
C ALA A 182 22.41 3.76 8.10
N ARG A 183 22.70 2.69 8.85
CA ARG A 183 24.03 2.39 9.39
C ARG A 183 25.03 2.07 8.27
N ASP A 184 24.63 1.25 7.29
CA ASP A 184 25.50 0.83 6.20
C ASP A 184 25.84 1.98 5.24
N ILE A 185 24.90 2.91 5.01
CA ILE A 185 25.13 4.13 4.23
C ILE A 185 25.91 5.17 5.06
N GLY A 186 25.96 5.03 6.39
CA GLY A 186 26.65 5.95 7.29
C GLY A 186 25.91 7.28 7.53
N VAL A 187 24.57 7.27 7.45
CA VAL A 187 23.72 8.49 7.58
C VAL A 187 22.96 8.49 8.91
N MET A 188 23.38 7.68 9.88
CA MET A 188 22.72 7.60 11.20
C MET A 188 22.78 8.89 12.02
N GLU A 189 23.67 9.82 11.69
CA GLU A 189 23.76 11.08 12.43
C GLU A 189 22.54 11.97 12.15
N PRO A 190 21.77 12.36 13.18
CA PRO A 190 20.62 13.23 13.00
C PRO A 190 21.08 14.59 12.47
N LYS A 191 20.40 15.04 11.42
CA LYS A 191 20.67 16.33 10.77
C LYS A 191 19.78 17.39 11.39
N SER A 192 20.33 18.59 11.57
CA SER A 192 19.54 19.73 12.00
C SER A 192 18.94 20.44 10.78
N PRO A 193 17.81 21.16 10.94
CA PRO A 193 17.29 22.07 9.92
C PRO A 193 18.32 23.11 9.48
N GLU A 194 19.25 23.52 10.35
CA GLU A 194 20.30 24.48 10.02
C GLU A 194 21.33 23.92 9.02
N ASP A 195 21.52 22.59 8.99
CA ASP A 195 22.38 21.93 8.01
C ASP A 195 21.74 21.91 6.60
N ILE A 196 20.43 22.12 6.52
CA ILE A 196 19.62 22.02 5.28
C ILE A 196 19.24 23.40 4.78
N TYR A 197 18.74 24.24 5.68
CA TYR A 197 18.61 25.65 5.42
C TYR A 197 20.03 26.18 5.26
N LYS A 198 20.48 26.36 4.03
CA LYS A 198 21.68 27.15 3.75
C LYS A 198 21.37 28.60 4.12
N VAL A 199 21.39 28.92 5.43
CA VAL A 199 20.99 30.21 6.01
C VAL A 199 21.78 31.35 5.34
N HIS A 200 23.02 31.07 4.95
CA HIS A 200 23.92 31.97 4.22
C HIS A 200 23.46 32.36 2.81
N LEU A 201 22.60 31.57 2.13
CA LEU A 201 22.06 31.90 0.80
C LEU A 201 20.77 32.74 0.86
N ILE A 202 20.04 32.69 1.98
CA ILE A 202 18.76 33.37 2.15
C ILE A 202 18.97 34.85 2.55
N GLY A 203 20.10 35.18 3.19
CA GLY A 203 20.39 36.53 3.69
C GLY A 203 20.85 37.57 2.65
N GLY A 204 21.00 37.22 1.37
CA GLY A 204 21.73 38.06 0.40
C GLY A 204 20.96 39.20 -0.27
N ARG A 205 19.64 39.11 -0.45
CA ARG A 205 18.87 40.16 -1.17
C ARG A 205 17.42 40.22 -0.67
N ARG A 206 17.10 41.23 0.15
CA ARG A 206 15.76 41.60 0.70
C ARG A 206 15.35 41.03 2.07
N ALA A 207 16.12 41.28 3.12
CA ALA A 207 15.62 41.18 4.49
C ALA A 207 15.70 42.55 5.21
N LYS A 208 14.79 43.46 4.85
CA LYS A 208 14.40 44.62 5.70
C LYS A 208 12.88 44.63 5.89
N SER A 209 12.33 43.48 6.28
CA SER A 209 10.93 43.36 6.71
C SER A 209 10.71 42.24 7.74
N SER A 210 11.70 41.93 8.58
CA SER A 210 11.65 40.85 9.58
C SER A 210 11.16 41.33 10.94
N SER A 211 10.01 42.02 10.98
CA SER A 211 9.28 42.29 12.25
C SER A 211 7.89 41.67 12.28
N LEU A 212 7.58 40.71 11.39
CA LEU A 212 6.28 40.04 11.35
C LEU A 212 6.49 38.52 11.44
N ASP A 213 5.99 37.95 12.55
CA ASP A 213 5.90 36.54 12.92
C ASP A 213 7.20 35.71 12.97
N SER A 214 7.91 35.75 14.11
CA SER A 214 8.91 34.73 14.48
C SER A 214 8.32 33.32 14.67
N ALA A 215 6.99 33.22 14.63
CA ALA A 215 6.18 32.03 14.85
C ALA A 215 6.19 31.02 13.68
N ARG A 216 5.92 31.50 12.45
CA ARG A 216 5.86 30.67 11.24
C ARG A 216 7.19 30.01 10.85
N PRO A 217 8.35 30.68 10.92
CA PRO A 217 9.62 30.03 10.63
C PRO A 217 9.96 28.94 11.66
N ASN A 218 9.53 29.06 12.91
CA ASN A 218 9.73 28.03 13.93
C ASN A 218 8.91 26.76 13.65
N LEU A 219 7.66 26.90 13.20
CA LEU A 219 6.86 25.75 12.75
C LEU A 219 7.49 25.07 11.52
N ALA A 220 7.99 25.85 10.57
CA ALA A 220 8.70 25.31 9.41
C ALA A 220 9.95 24.53 9.82
N ALA A 221 10.70 25.03 10.82
CA ALA A 221 11.85 24.32 11.36
C ALA A 221 11.45 22.97 12.02
N ILE A 222 10.32 22.91 12.74
CA ILE A 222 9.80 21.67 13.32
C ILE A 222 9.47 20.64 12.22
N PHE A 223 8.79 21.06 11.15
CA PHE A 223 8.47 20.15 10.04
C PHE A 223 9.72 19.67 9.30
N VAL A 224 10.67 20.56 9.02
CA VAL A 224 11.93 20.17 8.38
C VAL A 224 12.65 19.15 9.24
N ASN A 225 12.72 19.38 10.55
CA ASN A 225 13.35 18.46 11.47
C ASN A 225 12.66 17.07 11.46
N ALA A 226 11.31 17.07 11.48
CA ALA A 226 10.52 15.85 11.44
C ALA A 226 10.70 15.07 10.13
N PHE A 227 10.74 15.74 8.99
CA PHE A 227 10.92 15.09 7.68
C PHE A 227 12.34 14.54 7.48
N VAL A 228 13.33 15.22 8.04
CA VAL A 228 14.73 14.89 7.85
C VAL A 228 15.13 13.71 8.73
N ASN A 229 14.58 13.66 9.95
CA ASN A 229 14.84 12.62 10.92
C ASN A 229 13.71 11.57 10.98
N ALA A 230 12.86 11.49 9.95
CA ALA A 230 11.77 10.52 9.87
C ALA A 230 12.30 9.07 9.88
N GLY A 231 11.85 8.26 10.85
CA GLY A 231 12.25 6.86 10.99
C GLY A 231 13.65 6.61 11.55
N TYR A 232 14.40 7.65 11.93
CA TYR A 232 15.73 7.50 12.57
C TYR A 232 15.64 7.31 14.09
N CYS A 233 14.46 7.50 14.70
CA CYS A 233 14.18 7.35 16.13
C CYS A 233 15.05 8.23 17.07
N GLN A 234 15.91 9.08 16.49
CA GLN A 234 16.80 10.00 17.18
C GLN A 234 16.71 11.38 16.53
N ASP A 235 16.73 12.40 17.37
CA ASP A 235 16.69 13.78 16.95
C ASP A 235 17.48 14.67 17.91
N LYS A 236 18.18 15.67 17.37
CA LYS A 236 18.93 16.69 18.12
C LYS A 236 18.04 17.82 18.63
N LEU A 237 16.90 18.08 18.00
CA LEU A 237 16.05 19.24 18.32
C LEU A 237 14.82 18.85 19.13
N MET A 238 13.94 17.96 18.68
CA MET A 238 12.68 17.73 19.39
C MET A 238 12.83 17.00 20.72
N THR A 239 13.87 16.18 20.88
CA THR A 239 14.20 15.53 22.17
C THR A 239 14.96 16.44 23.13
N ALA A 240 15.49 17.58 22.65
CA ALA A 240 16.30 18.51 23.44
C ALA A 240 15.62 19.88 23.65
N ILE A 241 14.62 20.25 22.84
CA ILE A 241 13.85 21.48 23.02
C ILE A 241 13.00 21.32 24.28
N PRO A 242 13.19 22.17 25.30
CA PRO A 242 12.40 22.10 26.51
C PRO A 242 10.94 22.40 26.17
N ASP A 243 10.02 21.60 26.72
CA ASP A 243 8.56 21.75 26.73
C ASP A 243 8.10 23.22 26.69
N SER A 244 8.76 24.09 27.46
CA SER A 244 8.54 25.54 27.52
C SER A 244 8.51 26.31 26.18
N LEU A 245 9.24 25.86 25.15
CA LEU A 245 9.34 26.53 23.84
C LEU A 245 8.25 26.05 22.86
N LEU A 246 7.75 24.83 23.08
CA LEU A 246 6.62 24.25 22.34
C LEU A 246 5.28 24.82 22.81
N PHE A 247 5.14 25.11 24.11
CA PHE A 247 3.87 25.49 24.70
C PHE A 247 3.55 26.99 24.70
N LYS A 248 4.46 27.85 24.20
CA LYS A 248 4.30 29.32 24.26
C LYS A 248 3.44 29.93 23.17
N ASN A 249 3.16 29.21 22.08
CA ASN A 249 2.40 29.75 20.95
C ASN A 249 1.16 28.91 20.62
N ASN A 250 0.26 29.48 19.80
CA ASN A 250 -1.08 28.99 19.41
C ASN A 250 -1.30 27.46 19.50
N GLU A 251 -2.52 27.13 19.90
CA GLU A 251 -3.05 25.79 20.14
C GLU A 251 -2.73 24.74 19.07
N LEU A 252 -2.86 25.05 17.79
CA LEU A 252 -2.58 24.12 16.67
C LEU A 252 -1.09 23.72 16.54
N TRP A 253 -0.18 24.53 17.09
CA TRP A 253 1.26 24.34 16.89
C TRP A 253 1.78 23.30 17.87
N LYS A 254 1.19 23.27 19.07
CA LYS A 254 1.37 22.21 20.06
C LYS A 254 1.00 20.85 19.47
N ALA A 255 -0.17 20.76 18.81
CA ALA A 255 -0.62 19.55 18.14
C ALA A 255 0.37 19.10 17.04
N SER A 256 0.81 20.05 16.20
CA SER A 256 1.73 19.78 15.09
C SER A 256 3.12 19.34 15.56
N ALA A 257 3.62 19.91 16.66
CA ALA A 257 4.90 19.52 17.24
C ALA A 257 4.87 18.11 17.81
N VAL A 258 3.79 17.74 18.50
CA VAL A 258 3.63 16.38 19.05
C VAL A 258 3.42 15.37 17.93
N ALA A 259 2.64 15.68 16.89
CA ALA A 259 2.50 14.83 15.72
C ALA A 259 3.82 14.62 14.97
N SER A 260 4.68 15.66 14.93
CA SER A 260 6.02 15.58 14.34
C SER A 260 6.95 14.63 15.09
N LEU A 261 6.79 14.48 16.42
CA LEU A 261 7.48 13.45 17.19
C LEU A 261 7.08 12.04 16.74
N GLY A 262 5.81 11.84 16.35
CA GLY A 262 5.34 10.60 15.73
C GLY A 262 6.04 10.30 14.40
N MET A 263 6.29 11.30 13.56
CA MET A 263 7.05 11.10 12.30
C MET A 263 8.51 10.72 12.53
N ILE A 264 9.16 11.23 13.59
CA ILE A 264 10.53 10.84 13.92
C ILE A 264 10.59 9.35 14.30
N HIS A 265 9.54 8.85 14.96
CA HIS A 265 9.38 7.46 15.40
C HIS A 265 8.60 6.59 14.40
N LEU A 266 8.58 6.97 13.12
CA LEU A 266 7.88 6.23 12.09
C LEU A 266 8.30 4.75 12.05
N TRP A 267 7.31 3.84 12.03
CA TRP A 267 7.46 2.37 12.05
C TRP A 267 7.96 1.75 13.35
N ASP A 268 8.39 2.54 14.34
CA ASP A 268 8.79 2.05 15.66
C ASP A 268 7.67 2.24 16.67
N THR A 269 6.78 1.26 16.70
CA THR A 269 5.64 1.23 17.62
C THR A 269 6.10 1.25 19.08
N ASP A 270 7.06 0.42 19.48
CA ASP A 270 7.39 0.24 20.90
C ASP A 270 8.03 1.48 21.52
N SER A 271 8.99 2.11 20.84
CA SER A 271 9.62 3.33 21.38
C SER A 271 8.76 4.58 21.14
N GLY A 272 8.04 4.63 20.01
CA GLY A 272 7.14 5.74 19.67
C GLY A 272 5.99 5.86 20.66
N PHE A 273 5.33 4.74 20.99
CA PHE A 273 4.24 4.71 21.98
C PHE A 273 4.71 5.20 23.35
N ALA A 274 5.85 4.71 23.86
CA ALA A 274 6.36 5.10 25.17
C ALA A 274 6.69 6.62 25.28
N LYS A 275 7.05 7.25 24.16
CA LYS A 275 7.31 8.70 24.12
C LYS A 275 6.03 9.52 23.98
N LEU A 276 5.07 9.03 23.21
CA LEU A 276 3.78 9.68 22.97
C LEU A 276 2.83 9.56 24.18
N ASP A 277 2.88 8.45 24.92
CA ASP A 277 2.06 8.20 26.11
C ASP A 277 2.21 9.29 27.20
N LYS A 278 3.40 9.88 27.30
CA LYS A 278 3.67 11.01 28.21
C LYS A 278 2.80 12.23 27.90
N TYR A 279 2.47 12.45 26.63
CA TYR A 279 1.69 13.60 26.17
C TYR A 279 0.19 13.33 26.16
N LEU A 280 -0.23 12.05 26.21
CA LEU A 280 -1.63 11.65 26.31
C LEU A 280 -2.26 12.10 27.64
N HIS A 281 -1.47 12.14 28.71
CA HIS A 281 -1.89 12.55 30.05
C HIS A 281 -1.82 14.07 30.29
N SER A 282 -1.62 14.87 29.24
CA SER A 282 -1.51 16.33 29.36
C SER A 282 -2.90 17.00 29.45
N ASN A 283 -2.97 18.14 30.15
CA ASN A 283 -4.22 18.90 30.32
C ASN A 283 -4.68 19.64 29.04
N ASP A 284 -3.81 19.72 28.02
CA ASP A 284 -4.08 20.47 26.78
C ASP A 284 -4.72 19.55 25.73
N THR A 285 -5.99 19.81 25.37
CA THR A 285 -6.74 19.05 24.36
C THR A 285 -6.03 18.98 23.00
N ASN A 286 -5.36 20.05 22.59
CA ASN A 286 -4.60 20.09 21.34
C ASN A 286 -3.36 19.17 21.36
N VAL A 287 -2.73 19.01 22.52
CA VAL A 287 -1.58 18.11 22.69
C VAL A 287 -2.04 16.67 22.63
N VAL A 288 -3.16 16.36 23.30
CA VAL A 288 -3.81 15.04 23.22
C VAL A 288 -4.21 14.72 21.77
N ALA A 289 -4.79 15.68 21.04
CA ALA A 289 -5.13 15.50 19.62
C ALA A 289 -3.91 15.23 18.74
N GLY A 290 -2.80 15.96 18.96
CA GLY A 290 -1.52 15.73 18.28
C GLY A 290 -0.88 14.38 18.62
N THR A 291 -1.08 13.92 19.86
CA THR A 291 -0.61 12.61 20.33
C THR A 291 -1.33 11.47 19.62
N LEU A 292 -2.66 11.54 19.52
CA LEU A 292 -3.48 10.55 18.81
C LEU A 292 -3.12 10.47 17.32
N LEU A 293 -2.90 11.63 16.68
CA LEU A 293 -2.43 11.68 15.30
C LEU A 293 -1.02 11.07 15.16
N GLY A 294 -0.10 11.42 16.07
CA GLY A 294 1.25 10.87 16.11
C GLY A 294 1.28 9.35 16.28
N ILE A 295 0.41 8.80 17.13
CA ILE A 295 0.23 7.34 17.32
C ILE A 295 -0.17 6.68 15.99
N GLY A 296 -1.10 7.30 15.26
CA GLY A 296 -1.52 6.81 13.94
C GLY A 296 -0.39 6.81 12.92
N ILE A 297 0.42 7.86 12.91
CA ILE A 297 1.61 7.99 12.05
C ILE A 297 2.64 6.91 12.38
N VAL A 298 2.98 6.70 13.66
CA VAL A 298 3.94 5.67 14.10
C VAL A 298 3.51 4.28 13.64
N SER A 299 2.21 4.02 13.68
CA SER A 299 1.60 2.74 13.30
C SER A 299 1.36 2.59 11.79
N TYR A 300 1.74 3.58 10.97
CA TYR A 300 1.51 3.52 9.52
C TYR A 300 2.25 2.34 8.88
N GLY A 301 1.49 1.45 8.25
CA GLY A 301 2.04 0.32 7.50
C GLY A 301 2.62 -0.81 8.36
N VAL A 302 2.55 -0.70 9.70
CA VAL A 302 2.91 -1.75 10.66
C VAL A 302 1.65 -2.26 11.33
N LYS A 303 1.43 -3.58 11.31
CA LYS A 303 0.32 -4.21 12.01
C LYS A 303 0.87 -5.11 13.10
N LYS A 304 0.29 -5.03 14.29
CA LYS A 304 0.57 -5.96 15.38
C LYS A 304 -0.76 -6.60 15.77
N ASP A 305 -0.71 -7.85 16.21
CA ASP A 305 -1.91 -8.62 16.58
C ASP A 305 -2.70 -8.00 17.74
N TYR A 306 -2.04 -7.14 18.52
CA TYR A 306 -2.68 -6.28 19.50
C TYR A 306 -2.88 -4.88 18.89
N ASP A 307 -4.10 -4.59 18.45
CA ASP A 307 -4.54 -3.31 17.91
C ASP A 307 -4.62 -2.22 19.02
N LEU A 308 -3.49 -1.93 19.67
CA LEU A 308 -3.36 -0.91 20.72
C LEU A 308 -3.73 0.49 20.19
N ALA A 309 -3.39 0.76 18.93
CA ALA A 309 -3.79 2.01 18.26
C ALA A 309 -5.31 2.11 18.09
N HIS A 310 -6.00 1.03 17.70
CA HIS A 310 -7.47 1.04 17.60
C HIS A 310 -8.13 1.23 18.96
N ALA A 311 -7.69 0.48 19.98
CA ALA A 311 -8.28 0.53 21.32
C ALA A 311 -8.15 1.93 21.92
N LEU A 312 -6.95 2.52 21.88
CA LEU A 312 -6.72 3.87 22.38
C LEU A 312 -7.50 4.91 21.56
N ILE A 313 -7.45 4.85 20.23
CA ILE A 313 -8.08 5.90 19.42
C ILE A 313 -9.63 5.82 19.49
N SER A 314 -10.20 4.62 19.55
CA SER A 314 -11.66 4.44 19.66
C SER A 314 -12.19 4.89 21.02
N GLU A 315 -11.47 4.64 22.11
CA GLU A 315 -11.85 5.10 23.46
C GLU A 315 -11.91 6.64 23.53
N TYR A 316 -10.89 7.31 22.99
CA TYR A 316 -10.85 8.79 22.98
C TYR A 316 -11.76 9.42 21.91
N SER A 317 -12.24 8.67 20.92
CA SER A 317 -13.19 9.18 19.91
C SER A 317 -14.62 9.36 20.46
N THR A 318 -15.00 8.66 21.53
CA THR A 318 -16.38 8.65 22.05
C THR A 318 -16.64 9.71 23.12
N GLY A 319 -15.63 10.14 23.87
CA GLY A 319 -15.78 11.06 25.01
C GLY A 319 -15.15 12.45 24.87
N ALA A 320 -14.46 12.76 23.76
CA ALA A 320 -13.55 13.91 23.72
C ALA A 320 -14.08 15.14 22.95
N THR A 321 -13.40 16.28 23.14
CA THR A 321 -13.63 17.53 22.41
C THR A 321 -13.49 17.37 20.89
N SER A 322 -14.07 18.30 20.13
CA SER A 322 -14.08 18.22 18.66
C SER A 322 -12.68 18.05 18.03
N ILE A 323 -11.67 18.77 18.52
CA ILE A 323 -10.29 18.69 17.99
C ILE A 323 -9.63 17.34 18.30
N THR A 324 -9.82 16.79 19.50
CA THR A 324 -9.31 15.46 19.89
C THR A 324 -9.94 14.35 19.07
N ARG A 325 -11.22 14.48 18.73
CA ARG A 325 -11.94 13.53 17.87
C ARG A 325 -11.41 13.58 16.43
N ILE A 326 -11.16 14.77 15.88
CA ILE A 326 -10.51 14.94 14.57
C ILE A 326 -9.12 14.27 14.57
N GLY A 327 -8.30 14.52 15.59
CA GLY A 327 -6.97 13.90 15.72
C GLY A 327 -7.03 12.37 15.78
N GLY A 328 -8.01 11.82 16.50
CA GLY A 328 -8.27 10.38 16.54
C GLY A 328 -8.71 9.81 15.19
N ILE A 329 -9.72 10.41 14.54
CA ILE A 329 -10.22 9.98 13.22
C ILE A 329 -9.11 9.98 12.16
N LEU A 330 -8.27 11.01 12.14
CA LEU A 330 -7.14 11.10 11.23
C LEU A 330 -6.05 10.08 11.57
N GLY A 331 -5.71 9.93 12.86
CA GLY A 331 -4.74 8.93 13.31
C GLY A 331 -5.18 7.50 12.93
N LEU A 332 -6.47 7.19 13.10
CA LEU A 332 -7.04 5.90 12.74
C LEU A 332 -7.04 5.67 11.22
N GLY A 333 -7.44 6.68 10.45
CA GLY A 333 -7.41 6.64 8.99
C GLY A 333 -6.01 6.41 8.44
N ILE A 334 -4.99 7.06 9.03
CA ILE A 334 -3.59 6.88 8.63
C ILE A 334 -3.09 5.50 9.04
N ALA A 335 -3.28 5.08 10.29
CA ALA A 335 -2.82 3.78 10.78
C ALA A 335 -3.36 2.61 9.93
N TYR A 336 -4.63 2.69 9.56
CA TYR A 336 -5.32 1.64 8.82
C TYR A 336 -5.46 1.90 7.32
N ALA A 337 -4.77 2.91 6.78
CA ALA A 337 -4.74 3.17 5.34
C ALA A 337 -4.29 1.91 4.58
N GLY A 338 -5.15 1.40 3.70
CA GLY A 338 -4.87 0.18 2.94
C GLY A 338 -5.36 -1.13 3.57
N SER A 339 -5.95 -1.11 4.77
CA SER A 339 -6.28 -2.33 5.51
C SER A 339 -7.62 -2.98 5.17
N GLN A 340 -8.53 -2.26 4.48
CA GLN A 340 -9.88 -2.72 4.13
C GLN A 340 -10.66 -3.39 5.28
N LYS A 341 -10.40 -3.02 6.55
CA LYS A 341 -11.16 -3.57 7.70
C LYS A 341 -12.59 -3.00 7.71
N ASP A 342 -13.58 -3.88 7.64
CA ASP A 342 -15.01 -3.50 7.65
C ASP A 342 -15.47 -2.92 8.99
N GLU A 343 -14.84 -3.30 10.10
CA GLU A 343 -15.14 -2.77 11.44
C GLU A 343 -14.92 -1.26 11.50
N LEU A 344 -13.81 -0.76 10.94
CA LEU A 344 -13.50 0.66 10.83
C LEU A 344 -14.49 1.39 9.92
N LYS A 345 -14.87 0.77 8.81
CA LYS A 345 -15.86 1.31 7.89
C LYS A 345 -17.21 1.50 8.58
N SER A 346 -17.62 0.53 9.40
CA SER A 346 -18.85 0.63 10.20
C SER A 346 -18.76 1.77 11.22
N HIS A 347 -17.63 1.91 11.92
CA HIS A 347 -17.40 2.96 12.91
C HIS A 347 -17.41 4.37 12.29
N PHE A 348 -16.74 4.56 11.15
CA PHE A 348 -16.76 5.83 10.42
C PHE A 348 -18.14 6.13 9.80
N SER A 349 -18.85 5.12 9.32
CA SER A 349 -20.21 5.29 8.77
C SER A 349 -21.21 5.73 9.85
N ILE A 350 -21.09 5.18 11.06
CA ILE A 350 -21.89 5.60 12.23
C ILE A 350 -21.56 7.05 12.60
N THR A 351 -20.28 7.41 12.61
CA THR A 351 -19.82 8.78 12.90
C THR A 351 -20.36 9.78 11.86
N MET A 352 -20.38 9.40 10.58
CA MET A 352 -20.85 10.23 9.48
C MET A 352 -22.39 10.35 9.41
N SER A 353 -23.11 9.39 9.98
CA SER A 353 -24.58 9.41 10.06
C SER A 353 -25.11 10.31 11.18
N ASN A 354 -24.23 10.80 12.07
CA ASN A 354 -24.63 11.63 13.19
C ASN A 354 -24.72 13.11 12.79
N SER A 355 -25.95 13.61 12.70
CA SER A 355 -26.28 14.97 12.26
C SER A 355 -25.88 16.10 13.23
N GLN A 356 -25.39 15.77 14.43
CA GLN A 356 -24.94 16.75 15.42
C GLN A 356 -23.42 17.02 15.40
N THR A 357 -22.69 16.41 14.48
CA THR A 357 -21.24 16.60 14.37
C THR A 357 -20.88 17.91 13.63
N PRO A 358 -19.85 18.64 14.06
CA PRO A 358 -19.36 19.80 13.33
C PRO A 358 -18.84 19.38 11.94
N PHE A 359 -19.02 20.27 10.95
CA PHE A 359 -18.70 20.01 9.55
C PHE A 359 -17.26 19.52 9.30
N GLU A 360 -16.29 20.04 10.05
CA GLU A 360 -14.88 19.64 9.94
C GLU A 360 -14.66 18.15 10.25
N GLU A 361 -15.38 17.61 11.24
CA GLU A 361 -15.28 16.19 11.60
C GLU A 361 -15.86 15.28 10.51
N LEU A 362 -16.94 15.71 9.85
CA LEU A 362 -17.53 14.97 8.74
C LEU A 362 -16.57 14.90 7.55
N VAL A 363 -15.91 16.02 7.22
CA VAL A 363 -14.91 16.07 6.13
C VAL A 363 -13.69 15.21 6.44
N PHE A 364 -13.15 15.27 7.66
CA PHE A 364 -12.01 14.43 8.01
C PHE A 364 -12.38 12.95 8.15
N SER A 365 -13.61 12.64 8.56
CA SER A 365 -14.12 11.26 8.57
C SER A 365 -14.25 10.68 7.17
N SER A 366 -14.77 11.45 6.21
CA SER A 366 -14.87 10.97 4.82
C SER A 366 -13.50 10.77 4.19
N ILE A 367 -12.55 11.70 4.41
CA ILE A 367 -11.17 11.56 3.92
C ILE A 367 -10.48 10.34 4.54
N SER A 368 -10.62 10.12 5.86
CA SER A 368 -10.06 8.92 6.51
C SER A 368 -10.68 7.63 5.99
N LEU A 369 -11.98 7.63 5.68
CA LEU A 369 -12.69 6.49 5.10
C LEU A 369 -12.18 6.22 3.68
N ASP A 370 -11.97 7.26 2.88
CA ASP A 370 -11.35 7.16 1.55
C ASP A 370 -9.92 6.61 1.66
N TRP A 371 -9.12 7.02 2.64
CA TRP A 371 -7.78 6.45 2.85
C TRP A 371 -7.81 4.97 3.21
N CYS A 372 -8.81 4.52 3.97
CA CYS A 372 -8.98 3.11 4.29
C CYS A 372 -9.41 2.27 3.07
N LEU A 373 -10.27 2.81 2.19
CA LEU A 373 -10.90 2.06 1.09
C LEU A 373 -10.24 2.25 -0.29
N LEU A 374 -9.87 3.47 -0.66
CA LEU A 374 -9.38 3.83 -2.00
C LEU A 374 -7.86 3.74 -2.15
N VAL A 375 -7.08 3.81 -1.06
CA VAL A 375 -5.61 3.67 -1.13
C VAL A 375 -5.17 2.31 -1.70
N PRO A 376 -5.80 1.17 -1.39
CA PRO A 376 -5.56 -0.09 -2.10
C PRO A 376 -5.78 0.03 -3.61
N ALA A 377 -6.87 0.66 -4.03
CA ALA A 377 -7.20 0.87 -5.44
C ALA A 377 -6.22 1.82 -6.14
N MET A 378 -5.78 2.89 -5.46
CA MET A 378 -4.77 3.82 -5.99
C MET A 378 -3.37 3.18 -6.05
N LYS A 379 -2.98 2.35 -5.07
CA LYS A 379 -1.73 1.60 -5.11
C LYS A 379 -1.71 0.58 -6.25
N ARG A 380 -2.86 -0.02 -6.59
CA ARG A 380 -3.04 -0.86 -7.79
C ARG A 380 -2.82 -0.06 -9.09
N LEU A 381 -3.31 1.18 -9.16
CA LEU A 381 -3.07 2.05 -10.32
C LEU A 381 -1.61 2.54 -10.40
N GLN A 382 -0.98 2.83 -9.26
CA GLN A 382 0.43 3.24 -9.24
C GLN A 382 1.39 2.09 -9.57
N SER A 383 1.11 0.84 -9.16
CA SER A 383 1.92 -0.32 -9.54
C SER A 383 1.95 -0.52 -11.06
N GLN A 384 0.89 -0.13 -11.79
CA GLN A 384 0.86 -0.11 -13.25
C GLN A 384 1.84 0.90 -13.88
N SER A 385 2.22 1.96 -13.16
CA SER A 385 3.14 3.00 -13.63
C SER A 385 4.61 2.68 -13.40
N TYR A 386 4.96 1.91 -12.35
CA TYR A 386 6.34 1.47 -12.07
C TYR A 386 6.80 0.28 -12.94
N LEU A 387 5.97 -0.16 -13.89
CA LEU A 387 6.24 -1.23 -14.86
C LEU A 387 6.87 -0.71 -16.18
N SER A 388 7.24 0.57 -16.27
CA SER A 388 7.98 1.17 -17.40
C SER A 388 9.48 1.20 -17.18
#